data_AF-A0A3N5HHL9-F1
#
_entry.id   AF-A0A3N5HHL9-F1
#
_cell.length_a   1.000
_cell.length_b   1.000
_cell.length_c   1.000
_cell.angle_alpha   90.00
_cell.angle_beta   90.00
_cell.angle_gamma   90.00
#
_symmetry.space_group_name_H-M   'P 1'
#
loop_
_entity.id
_entity.type
_entity.pdbx_description
1 polymer ?
#
loop_
_entity_poly.entity_id
_entity_poly.type
_entity_poly.pdbx_seq_one_letter_code
_entity_poly.pdbx_strand_id
1 'polypeptide(L)'
;MPSEPARNLVHAVLLAVWVAVGLLVTLSALAHPAALLGAGAFWLWFVGFAVATTALVTRTGTPLGALLVHGGLLLALALVPRVFPLSLLRAGLDVLGRA
;
A
#
# COMPACT_ATOMS: atom_id res chain seq x y z
N MET A 1 5.84 -7.43 24.85
CA MET A 1 5.71 -6.07 25.43
C MET A 1 4.27 -5.61 25.30
N PRO A 2 3.68 -4.88 26.25
CA PRO A 2 2.25 -4.52 26.23
C PRO A 2 1.81 -3.71 24.99
N SER A 3 2.74 -3.17 24.21
CA SER A 3 2.50 -2.42 22.96
C SER A 3 2.22 -3.28 21.72
N GLU A 4 2.44 -4.60 21.76
CA GLU A 4 2.33 -5.46 20.58
C GLU A 4 0.90 -5.62 20.03
N PRO A 5 -0.15 -5.79 20.86
CA PRO A 5 -1.53 -5.83 20.37
C PRO A 5 -1.92 -4.51 19.68
N ALA A 6 -1.54 -3.37 20.26
CA ALA A 6 -1.82 -2.05 19.70
C ALA A 6 -1.06 -1.81 18.39
N ARG A 7 0.21 -2.25 18.27
CA ARG A 7 0.98 -2.20 17.02
C ARG A 7 0.29 -3.00 15.92
N ASN A 8 -0.10 -4.23 16.22
CA ASN A 8 -0.74 -5.12 15.25
C ASN A 8 -2.10 -4.56 14.80
N LEU A 9 -2.85 -3.95 15.73
CA LEU A 9 -4.10 -3.27 15.40
C LEU A 9 -3.87 -2.10 14.44
N VAL A 10 -2.91 -1.22 14.72
CA VAL A 10 -2.57 -0.09 13.82
C VAL A 10 -2.14 -0.60 12.44
N HIS A 11 -1.28 -1.62 12.39
CA HIS A 11 -0.88 -2.26 11.12
C HIS A 11 -2.09 -2.78 10.34
N ALA A 12 -2.98 -3.53 11.00
CA ALA A 12 -4.18 -4.07 10.37
C ALA A 12 -5.13 -2.99 9.87
N VAL A 13 -5.34 -1.92 10.64
CA VAL A 13 -6.17 -0.77 10.23
C VAL A 13 -5.58 -0.10 9.00
N LEU A 14 -4.26 0.13 8.95
CA LEU A 14 -3.61 0.74 7.79
C LEU A 14 -3.73 -0.13 6.54
N LEU A 15 -3.58 -1.46 6.66
CA LEU A 15 -3.82 -2.38 5.55
C LEU A 15 -5.29 -2.39 5.11
N ALA A 16 -6.23 -2.34 6.05
CA ALA A 16 -7.66 -2.30 5.74
C ALA A 16 -8.05 -1.04 4.96
N VAL A 17 -7.45 0.11 5.27
CA VAL A 17 -7.62 1.35 4.49
C VAL A 17 -7.18 1.13 3.05
N TRP A 18 -6.03 0.49 2.83
CA TRP A 18 -5.56 0.18 1.47
C TRP A 18 -6.45 -0.81 0.73
N VAL A 19 -7.01 -1.81 1.42
CA VAL A 19 -8.02 -2.71 0.85
C VAL A 19 -9.25 -1.93 0.40
N ALA A 20 -9.76 -1.02 1.24
CA ALA A 20 -10.91 -0.19 0.89
C ALA A 20 -10.63 0.67 -0.36
N VAL A 21 -9.43 1.27 -0.45
CA VAL A 21 -8.98 1.99 -1.65
C VAL A 21 -8.94 1.08 -2.88
N GLY A 22 -8.37 -0.13 -2.76
CA GLY A 22 -8.33 -1.10 -3.85
C GLY A 22 -9.71 -1.54 -4.34
N LEU A 23 -10.66 -1.68 -3.42
CA LEU A 23 -12.05 -1.97 -3.77
C LEU A 23 -12.67 -0.81 -4.54
N LEU A 24 -12.47 0.44 -4.11
CA LEU A 24 -12.96 1.62 -4.84
C LEU A 24 -12.37 1.70 -6.25
N VAL A 25 -11.06 1.50 -6.39
CA VAL A 25 -10.37 1.45 -7.70
C VAL A 25 -10.98 0.34 -8.55
N THR A 26 -11.18 -0.85 -8.00
CA THR A 26 -11.75 -2.00 -8.72
C THR A 26 -13.18 -1.71 -9.18
N LEU A 27 -14.04 -1.17 -8.30
CA LEU A 27 -15.42 -0.82 -8.62
C LEU A 27 -15.50 0.26 -9.70
N SER A 28 -14.63 1.28 -9.64
CA SER A 28 -14.56 2.32 -10.68
C SER A 28 -14.13 1.76 -12.05
N ALA A 29 -13.28 0.72 -12.05
CA ALA A 29 -12.80 0.06 -13.26
C ALA A 29 -13.86 -0.83 -13.91
N LEU A 30 -14.90 -1.28 -13.19
CA LEU A 30 -15.99 -2.07 -13.79
C LEU A 30 -16.76 -1.29 -14.85
N ALA A 31 -16.82 0.04 -14.75
CA ALA A 31 -17.43 0.90 -15.75
C ALA A 31 -16.57 1.08 -17.01
N HIS A 32 -15.26 0.80 -16.92
CA HIS A 32 -14.30 1.02 -17.99
C HIS A 32 -13.30 -0.15 -18.07
N PRO A 33 -13.55 -1.17 -18.91
CA PRO A 33 -12.74 -2.40 -18.94
C PRO A 33 -11.23 -2.17 -19.12
N ALA A 34 -10.83 -1.09 -19.80
CA ALA A 34 -9.43 -0.69 -19.96
C ALA A 34 -8.74 -0.34 -18.63
N ALA A 35 -9.49 0.03 -17.59
CA ALA A 35 -8.98 0.36 -16.26
C ALA A 35 -8.79 -0.88 -15.35
N LEU A 36 -9.29 -2.06 -15.75
CA LEU A 36 -9.13 -3.30 -14.97
C LEU A 36 -7.67 -3.71 -14.79
N LEU A 37 -6.82 -3.42 -15.79
CA LEU A 37 -5.38 -3.62 -15.68
C LEU A 37 -4.77 -2.72 -14.59
N GLY A 38 -5.25 -1.49 -14.45
CA GLY A 38 -4.86 -0.58 -13.38
C GLY A 38 -5.26 -1.10 -12.00
N ALA A 39 -6.48 -1.63 -11.87
CA ALA A 39 -6.93 -2.27 -10.63
C ALA A 39 -6.08 -3.50 -10.26
N GLY A 40 -5.77 -4.36 -11.24
CA GLY A 40 -4.86 -5.49 -11.03
C GLY A 40 -3.46 -5.06 -10.61
N ALA A 41 -2.91 -4.03 -11.24
CA ALA A 41 -1.61 -3.47 -10.88
C ALA A 41 -1.59 -2.88 -9.45
N PHE A 42 -2.68 -2.24 -9.02
CA PHE A 42 -2.85 -1.78 -7.65
C PHE A 42 -2.79 -2.94 -6.65
N TRP A 43 -3.54 -4.02 -6.88
CA TRP A 43 -3.53 -5.17 -5.97
C TRP A 43 -2.17 -5.85 -5.88
N LEU A 44 -1.46 -5.97 -7.00
CA LEU A 44 -0.12 -6.54 -7.02
C LEU A 44 0.89 -5.66 -6.26
N TRP A 45 0.79 -4.33 -6.42
CA TRP A 45 1.54 -3.38 -5.62
C TRP A 45 1.19 -3.49 -4.13
N PHE A 46 -0.09 -3.57 -3.78
CA PHE A 46 -0.56 -3.68 -2.40
C PHE A 46 -0.02 -4.94 -1.71
N VAL A 47 0.00 -6.09 -2.40
CA VAL A 47 0.59 -7.32 -1.85
C VAL A 47 2.07 -7.10 -1.51
N GLY A 48 2.84 -6.50 -2.42
CA GLY A 48 4.25 -6.16 -2.18
C GLY A 48 4.42 -5.20 -0.99
N PHE A 49 3.59 -4.15 -0.93
CA PHE A 49 3.57 -3.18 0.16
C PHE A 49 3.21 -3.82 1.50
N ALA A 50 2.20 -4.70 1.53
CA ALA A 50 1.76 -5.41 2.73
C ALA A 50 2.84 -6.36 3.27
N VAL A 51 3.53 -7.08 2.37
CA VAL A 51 4.66 -7.95 2.76
C VAL A 51 5.80 -7.12 3.34
N ALA A 52 6.21 -6.04 2.66
CA ALA A 52 7.31 -5.19 3.09
C ALA A 52 7.01 -4.50 4.44
N THR A 53 5.83 -3.89 4.58
CA THR A 53 5.42 -3.27 5.85
C THR A 53 5.31 -4.30 6.96
N THR A 54 4.73 -5.48 6.73
CA THR A 54 4.66 -6.54 7.76
C THR A 54 6.06 -6.95 8.24
N ALA A 55 7.01 -7.17 7.31
CA ALA A 55 8.38 -7.52 7.64
C ALA A 55 9.10 -6.43 8.47
N LEU A 56 8.82 -5.15 8.19
CA LEU A 56 9.41 -4.02 8.89
C LEU A 56 8.73 -3.70 10.23
N VAL A 57 7.40 -3.73 10.30
CA VAL A 57 6.61 -3.43 11.51
C VAL A 57 6.95 -4.39 12.65
N THR A 58 7.19 -5.67 12.35
CA THR A 58 7.61 -6.66 13.35
C THR A 58 8.91 -6.27 14.08
N ARG A 59 9.76 -5.43 13.46
CA ARG A 59 11.01 -4.93 14.06
C ARG A 59 10.85 -3.71 14.96
N THR A 60 9.70 -3.02 14.91
CA THR A 60 9.52 -1.71 15.58
C THR A 60 8.99 -1.79 17.01
N GLY A 61 8.27 -2.86 17.36
CA GLY A 61 7.71 -3.05 18.71
C GLY A 61 6.65 -2.05 19.18
N THR A 62 6.27 -1.04 18.38
CA THR A 62 5.39 0.07 18.81
C THR A 62 4.36 0.47 17.75
N PRO A 63 3.18 1.01 18.15
CA PRO A 63 2.18 1.53 17.21
C PRO A 63 2.69 2.69 16.36
N LEU A 64 3.45 3.60 16.97
CA LEU A 64 4.09 4.71 16.25
C LEU A 64 5.08 4.18 15.20
N GLY A 65 5.86 3.15 15.54
CA GLY A 65 6.72 2.46 14.60
C GLY A 65 5.97 1.88 13.39
N ALA A 66 4.78 1.32 13.61
CA ALA A 66 3.93 0.83 12.52
C ALA A 66 3.53 1.96 11.56
N LEU A 67 3.11 3.11 12.09
CA LEU A 67 2.76 4.30 11.31
C LEU A 67 3.97 4.82 10.51
N LEU A 68 5.13 4.93 11.16
CA LEU A 68 6.37 5.41 10.53
C LEU A 68 6.83 4.48 9.41
N VAL A 69 6.70 3.16 9.57
CA VAL A 69 7.03 2.18 8.52
C VAL A 69 6.13 2.39 7.29
N HIS A 70 4.83 2.58 7.47
CA HIS A 70 3.91 2.80 6.35
C HIS A 70 4.20 4.12 5.65
N GLY A 71 4.27 5.23 6.41
CA GLY A 71 4.55 6.55 5.86
C GLY A 71 5.93 6.63 5.20
N GLY A 72 6.95 6.06 5.84
CA GLY A 72 8.31 6.04 5.33
C GLY A 72 8.44 5.21 4.05
N LEU A 73 7.80 4.03 3.99
CA LEU A 73 7.81 3.22 2.78
C LEU A 73 7.04 3.90 1.64
N LEU A 74 5.88 4.51 1.93
CA LEU A 74 5.15 5.29 0.93
C LEU A 74 5.98 6.47 0.39
N LEU A 75 6.66 7.21 1.28
CA LEU A 75 7.53 8.31 0.89
C LEU A 75 8.70 7.81 0.04
N ALA A 76 9.35 6.72 0.43
CA ALA A 76 10.43 6.11 -0.34
C ALA A 76 9.95 5.69 -1.74
N LEU A 77 8.77 5.08 -1.85
CA LEU A 77 8.16 4.72 -3.13
C LEU A 77 7.77 5.94 -3.98
N ALA A 78 7.33 7.03 -3.36
CA ALA A 78 7.00 8.27 -4.05
C ALA A 78 8.24 8.92 -4.71
N LEU A 79 9.42 8.71 -4.12
CA LEU A 79 10.71 9.21 -4.61
C LEU A 79 11.33 8.35 -5.73
N VAL A 80 10.86 7.12 -5.95
CA VAL A 80 11.31 6.28 -7.07
C VAL A 80 11.00 6.99 -8.39
N PRO A 81 11.95 7.29 -9.30
CA PRO A 81 11.68 8.07 -10.51
C PRO A 81 10.63 7.46 -11.46
N ARG A 82 9.83 8.30 -12.12
CA ARG A 82 8.80 7.88 -13.12
C ARG A 82 9.38 7.20 -14.36
N VAL A 83 10.68 7.35 -14.60
CA VAL A 83 11.42 6.73 -15.72
C VAL A 83 11.56 5.21 -15.57
N PHE A 84 11.08 4.64 -14.46
CA PHE A 84 10.80 3.21 -14.30
C PHE A 84 9.29 2.91 -14.39
N PRO A 85 8.63 3.14 -15.55
CA PRO A 85 7.18 3.09 -15.71
C PRO A 85 6.58 1.68 -15.59
N LEU A 86 7.42 0.64 -15.52
CA LEU A 86 7.04 -0.75 -15.33
C LEU A 86 7.44 -1.30 -13.96
N SER A 87 7.96 -0.46 -13.06
CA SER A 87 8.26 -0.92 -11.71
C SER A 87 6.94 -1.14 -10.95
N LEU A 88 6.68 -2.41 -10.64
CA LEU A 88 5.59 -2.80 -9.76
C LEU A 88 5.59 -2.03 -8.44
N LEU A 89 6.76 -1.54 -8.02
CA LEU A 89 6.99 -0.69 -6.86
C LEU A 89 6.22 0.64 -6.89
N ARG A 90 6.00 1.26 -8.06
CA ARG A 90 5.29 2.54 -8.18
C ARG A 90 3.87 2.42 -8.72
N ALA A 91 3.52 1.28 -9.32
CA ALA A 91 2.26 1.08 -10.05
C ALA A 91 1.01 1.46 -9.22
N GLY A 92 0.95 1.11 -7.93
CA GLY A 92 -0.19 1.48 -7.08
C GLY A 92 -0.32 2.99 -6.88
N LEU A 93 0.79 3.72 -6.68
CA LEU A 93 0.77 5.18 -6.55
C LEU A 93 0.37 5.86 -7.86
N ASP A 94 0.84 5.34 -8.98
CA ASP A 94 0.52 5.90 -10.30
C ASP A 94 -0.95 5.66 -10.68
N VAL A 95 -1.58 4.57 -10.21
CA VAL A 95 -3.03 4.35 -10.35
C VAL A 95 -3.83 5.39 -9.55
N LEU A 96 -3.41 5.69 -8.32
CA LEU A 96 -4.08 6.68 -7.47
C LEU A 96 -3.91 8.10 -8.00
N GLY A 97 -2.77 8.44 -8.60
CA GLY A 97 -2.55 9.76 -9.19
C GLY A 97 -3.29 9.99 -10.52
N ARG A 98 -3.95 8.97 -11.06
CA ARG A 98 -4.73 9.02 -12.32
C ARG A 98 -6.24 8.86 -12.10
N ALA A 99 -6.65 8.40 -10.92
CA ALA A 99 -8.05 8.32 -10.50
C ALA A 99 -8.53 9.70 -10.00
#